data_AF-A0A5M8P0V5-F1
#
_entry.id   AF-A0A5M8P0V5-F1
#
_cell.length_a   1.000
_cell.length_b   1.000
_cell.length_c   1.000
_cell.angle_alpha   90.00
_cell.angle_beta   90.00
_cell.angle_gamma   90.00
#
_symmetry.space_group_name_H-M   'P 1'
#
loop_
_entity.id
_entity.type
_entity.pdbx_description
1 polymer ?
#
loop_
_entity_poly.entity_id
_entity_poly.type
_entity_poly.pdbx_seq_one_letter_code
_entity_poly.pdbx_strand_id
1 'polypeptide(L)'
;MPENLFPTTIAGFTEYIKIAYNKAETNLTTYGINPDKLTVITPFYTAYVQAEEVAANPDTATTGARRTRDDARKALEPAWRKFLNENIRYNSEVPVADLEVFGIKERDTVRTPVGIPDIAPVISVKSVGARRLEVEVLNSETGKKKKPKYATGSYIYVAVTEVGQTPQHESEYRKQDFSSNCHHVLEFPLEQLAKQANIYARYANSHGKEGPEGAADEVIIS
;
A
#
# COMPACT_ATOMS: atom_id res chain seq x y z
N MET A 1 -8.31 8.04 4.08
CA MET A 1 -8.90 8.89 3.02
C MET A 1 -7.80 9.82 2.55
N PRO A 2 -7.68 10.19 1.26
CA PRO A 2 -6.68 11.16 0.84
C PRO A 2 -6.81 12.45 1.66
N GLU A 3 -5.67 12.97 2.10
CA GLU A 3 -5.58 14.17 2.94
C GLU A 3 -6.16 15.41 2.23
N ASN A 4 -6.14 15.39 0.89
CA ASN A 4 -6.59 16.46 0.00
C ASN A 4 -7.99 16.24 -0.61
N LEU A 5 -8.97 15.77 0.17
CA LEU A 5 -10.35 15.66 -0.32
C LEU A 5 -10.97 17.04 -0.62
N PHE A 6 -10.62 18.03 0.21
CA PHE A 6 -11.24 19.35 0.18
C PHE A 6 -10.40 20.34 -0.61
N PRO A 7 -11.03 21.24 -1.39
CA PRO A 7 -10.33 22.35 -2.02
C PRO A 7 -9.60 23.21 -0.97
N THR A 8 -8.39 23.65 -1.29
CA THR A 8 -7.58 24.47 -0.39
C THR A 8 -8.10 25.91 -0.31
N THR A 9 -8.59 26.45 -1.42
CA THR A 9 -9.17 27.79 -1.47
C THR A 9 -10.52 27.86 -0.75
N ILE A 10 -10.81 28.99 -0.11
CA ILE A 10 -12.08 29.20 0.59
C ILE A 10 -13.26 29.17 -0.38
N ALA A 11 -13.14 29.85 -1.53
CA ALA A 11 -14.17 29.85 -2.56
C ALA A 11 -14.44 28.43 -3.09
N GLY A 12 -13.39 27.66 -3.39
CA GLY A 12 -13.53 26.29 -3.86
C GLY A 12 -14.16 25.38 -2.81
N PHE A 13 -13.80 25.53 -1.53
CA PHE A 13 -14.42 24.76 -0.45
C PHE A 13 -15.90 25.11 -0.28
N THR A 14 -16.25 26.40 -0.36
CA THR A 14 -17.63 26.89 -0.24
C THR A 14 -18.53 26.32 -1.35
N GLU A 15 -18.05 26.38 -2.59
CA GLU A 15 -18.76 25.84 -3.75
C GLU A 15 -18.94 24.33 -3.60
N TYR A 16 -17.84 23.61 -3.33
CA TYR A 16 -17.85 22.17 -3.10
C TYR A 16 -18.85 21.77 -2.01
N ILE A 17 -18.79 22.38 -0.83
CA ILE A 17 -19.60 21.94 0.31
C ILE A 17 -21.09 22.21 0.08
N LYS A 18 -21.45 23.30 -0.60
CA LYS A 18 -22.85 23.59 -0.98
C LYS A 18 -23.39 22.55 -1.95
N ILE A 19 -22.65 22.24 -3.01
CA ILE A 19 -23.06 21.25 -4.01
C ILE A 19 -23.16 19.87 -3.36
N ALA A 20 -22.13 19.45 -2.62
CA ALA A 20 -22.08 18.14 -1.99
C ALA A 20 -23.14 17.97 -0.90
N TYR A 21 -23.38 18.98 -0.07
CA TYR A 21 -24.41 18.95 0.96
C TYR A 21 -25.81 18.82 0.35
N ASN A 22 -26.14 19.67 -0.64
CA ASN A 22 -27.43 19.61 -1.34
C ASN A 22 -27.64 18.27 -2.05
N LYS A 23 -26.57 17.71 -2.64
CA LYS A 23 -26.61 16.38 -3.28
C LYS A 23 -26.87 15.28 -2.27
N ALA A 24 -26.26 15.34 -1.09
CA ALA A 24 -26.53 14.40 -0.01
C ALA A 24 -27.99 14.53 0.44
N GLU A 25 -28.44 15.73 0.80
CA GLU A 25 -29.79 16.03 1.30
C GLU A 25 -30.89 15.50 0.37
N THR A 26 -30.75 15.74 -0.93
CA THR A 26 -31.74 15.34 -1.94
C THR A 26 -31.78 13.83 -2.21
N ASN A 27 -30.73 13.08 -1.89
CA ASN A 27 -30.59 11.68 -2.28
C ASN A 27 -30.38 10.71 -1.09
N LEU A 28 -30.49 11.16 0.17
CA LEU A 28 -30.25 10.30 1.34
C LEU A 28 -31.04 8.99 1.30
N THR A 29 -32.35 9.08 1.04
CA THR A 29 -33.22 7.91 1.00
C THR A 29 -32.87 7.00 -0.18
N THR A 30 -32.56 7.57 -1.35
CA THR A 30 -32.12 6.83 -2.53
C THR A 30 -30.82 6.06 -2.26
N TYR A 31 -29.90 6.65 -1.50
CA TYR A 31 -28.66 6.00 -1.09
C TYR A 31 -28.82 5.06 0.12
N GLY A 32 -30.03 4.89 0.65
CA GLY A 32 -30.27 4.07 1.85
C GLY A 32 -29.64 4.64 3.14
N ILE A 33 -29.34 5.94 3.18
CA ILE A 33 -28.73 6.60 4.33
C ILE A 33 -29.84 7.15 5.23
N ASN A 34 -29.79 6.83 6.53
CA ASN A 34 -30.73 7.40 7.51
C ASN A 34 -30.56 8.94 7.54
N PRO A 35 -31.63 9.74 7.32
CA PRO A 35 -31.61 11.20 7.42
C PRO A 35 -30.97 11.76 8.69
N ASP A 36 -31.12 11.06 9.82
CA ASP A 36 -30.52 11.46 11.11
C ASP A 36 -28.99 11.65 11.03
N LYS A 37 -28.33 10.93 10.11
CA LYS A 37 -26.88 11.05 9.89
C LYS A 37 -26.49 12.41 9.31
N LEU A 38 -27.30 12.97 8.42
CA LEU A 38 -27.06 14.31 7.87
C LEU A 38 -27.43 15.38 8.90
N THR A 39 -28.50 15.18 9.67
CA THR A 39 -28.95 16.08 10.75
C THR A 39 -27.84 16.39 11.76
N VAL A 40 -26.95 15.44 12.06
CA VAL A 40 -25.79 15.66 12.94
C VAL A 40 -24.79 16.69 12.37
N ILE A 41 -24.71 16.83 11.04
CA ILE A 41 -23.75 17.71 10.36
C ILE A 41 -24.38 19.06 10.03
N THR A 42 -25.70 19.11 9.84
CA THR A 42 -26.46 20.31 9.50
C THR A 42 -26.08 21.54 10.36
N PRO A 43 -25.88 21.44 11.69
CA PRO A 43 -25.45 22.59 12.48
C PRO A 43 -24.07 23.14 12.08
N PHE A 44 -23.11 22.26 11.78
CA PHE A 44 -21.77 22.67 11.34
C PHE A 44 -21.79 23.31 9.96
N TYR A 45 -22.59 22.74 9.04
CA TYR A 45 -22.81 23.30 7.71
C TYR A 45 -23.44 24.68 7.79
N THR A 46 -24.52 24.81 8.58
CA THR A 46 -25.23 26.08 8.77
C THR A 46 -24.32 27.15 9.39
N ALA A 47 -23.56 26.79 10.43
CA ALA A 47 -22.61 27.70 11.07
C ALA A 47 -21.53 28.19 10.09
N TYR A 48 -21.00 27.31 9.23
CA TYR A 48 -20.03 27.69 8.22
C TYR A 48 -20.64 28.62 7.15
N VAL A 49 -21.81 28.29 6.60
CA VAL A 49 -22.46 29.11 5.56
C VAL A 49 -22.78 30.51 6.09
N GLN A 50 -23.33 30.62 7.29
CA GLN A 50 -23.61 31.92 7.92
C GLN A 50 -22.32 32.73 8.15
N ALA A 51 -21.25 32.09 8.63
CA ALA A 51 -19.98 32.77 8.85
C ALA A 51 -19.30 33.21 7.54
N GLU A 52 -19.39 32.42 6.48
CA GLU A 52 -18.88 32.79 5.17
C GLU A 52 -19.68 33.94 4.54
N GLU A 53 -21.00 33.98 4.69
CA GLU A 53 -21.81 35.12 4.20
C GLU A 53 -21.35 36.45 4.81
N VAL A 54 -21.09 36.47 6.13
CA VAL A 54 -20.58 37.66 6.82
C VAL A 54 -19.14 37.98 6.41
N ALA A 55 -18.28 36.97 6.25
CA ALA A 55 -16.88 37.15 5.90
C ALA A 55 -16.65 37.50 4.43
N ALA A 56 -17.57 37.14 3.53
CA ALA A 56 -17.52 37.42 2.10
C ALA A 56 -18.10 38.80 1.76
N ASN A 57 -19.03 39.34 2.56
CA ASN A 57 -19.56 40.68 2.35
C ASN A 57 -18.51 41.76 2.72
N PRO A 58 -18.05 42.60 1.78
CA PRO A 58 -17.04 43.62 2.04
C PRO A 58 -17.35 44.56 3.20
N ASP A 59 -18.63 44.88 3.43
CA ASP A 59 -19.07 45.81 4.49
C ASP A 59 -18.93 45.20 5.89
N THR A 60 -18.93 43.87 6.00
CA THR A 60 -18.87 43.13 7.26
C THR A 60 -17.63 42.23 7.40
N ALA A 61 -16.76 42.20 6.38
CA ALA A 61 -15.58 41.35 6.26
C ALA A 61 -14.40 41.75 7.17
N THR A 62 -14.66 41.83 8.48
CA THR A 62 -13.66 42.10 9.51
C THR A 62 -12.71 40.90 9.70
N THR A 63 -11.55 41.14 10.30
CA THR A 63 -10.63 40.06 10.73
C THR A 63 -11.32 39.05 11.65
N GLY A 64 -12.23 39.53 12.51
CA GLY A 64 -13.06 38.68 13.37
C GLY A 64 -13.96 37.75 12.56
N ALA A 65 -14.71 38.30 11.60
CA ALA A 65 -15.59 37.50 10.73
C ALA A 65 -14.83 36.42 9.94
N ARG A 66 -13.67 36.76 9.37
CA ARG A 66 -12.82 35.78 8.66
C ARG A 66 -12.35 34.67 9.59
N ARG A 67 -11.92 35.01 10.81
CA ARG A 67 -11.52 34.02 11.81
C ARG A 67 -12.69 33.11 12.22
N THR A 68 -13.88 33.67 12.46
CA THR A 68 -15.08 32.89 12.78
C THR A 68 -15.42 31.88 11.69
N ARG A 69 -15.34 32.28 10.42
CA ARG A 69 -15.49 31.34 9.30
C ARG A 69 -14.41 30.27 9.30
N ASP A 70 -13.14 30.63 9.47
CA ASP A 70 -12.05 29.67 9.43
C ASP A 70 -12.18 28.63 10.57
N ASP A 71 -12.60 29.07 11.76
CA ASP A 71 -12.94 28.19 12.88
C ASP A 71 -14.15 27.28 12.57
N ALA A 72 -15.20 27.82 11.93
CA ALA A 72 -16.36 27.04 11.49
C ALA A 72 -15.99 26.00 10.40
N ARG A 73 -15.13 26.36 9.45
CA ARG A 73 -14.57 25.44 8.44
C ARG A 73 -13.81 24.31 9.13
N LYS A 74 -12.94 24.65 10.09
CA LYS A 74 -12.15 23.69 10.86
C LYS A 74 -13.03 22.69 11.64
N ALA A 75 -14.22 23.11 12.06
CA ALA A 75 -15.20 22.23 12.70
C ALA A 75 -15.99 21.36 11.69
N LEU A 76 -16.39 21.94 10.54
CA LEU A 76 -17.17 21.26 9.52
C LEU A 76 -16.37 20.18 8.78
N GLU A 77 -15.13 20.46 8.40
CA GLU A 77 -14.29 19.52 7.64
C GLU A 77 -14.21 18.11 8.25
N PRO A 78 -13.85 17.92 9.54
CA PRO A 78 -13.80 16.58 10.12
C PRO A 78 -15.18 15.93 10.23
N ALA A 79 -16.23 16.68 10.53
CA ALA A 79 -17.60 16.15 10.61
C ALA A 79 -18.09 15.65 9.24
N TRP A 80 -17.89 16.46 8.19
CA TRP A 80 -18.24 16.09 6.82
C TRP A 80 -17.41 14.91 6.31
N ARG A 81 -16.09 14.93 6.58
CA ARG A 81 -15.20 13.81 6.25
C ARG A 81 -15.65 12.50 6.89
N LYS A 82 -16.10 12.54 8.15
CA LYS A 82 -16.61 11.36 8.86
C LYS A 82 -17.85 10.81 8.15
N PHE A 83 -18.82 11.67 7.86
CA PHE A 83 -20.04 11.27 7.16
C PHE A 83 -19.78 10.64 5.80
N LEU A 84 -18.91 11.23 4.99
CA LEU A 84 -18.54 10.68 3.69
C LEU A 84 -17.92 9.28 3.81
N ASN A 85 -17.05 9.05 4.78
CA ASN A 85 -16.43 7.73 4.97
C ASN A 85 -17.42 6.67 5.47
N GLU A 86 -18.33 7.05 6.36
CA GLU A 86 -19.26 6.11 6.98
C GLU A 86 -20.46 5.79 6.10
N ASN A 87 -20.92 6.72 5.26
CA ASN A 87 -22.21 6.59 4.57
C ASN A 87 -22.14 6.64 3.03
N ILE A 88 -21.08 7.20 2.45
CA ILE A 88 -21.00 7.42 0.99
C ILE A 88 -19.92 6.54 0.35
N ARG A 89 -18.68 6.57 0.86
CA ARG A 89 -17.50 6.03 0.17
C ARG A 89 -17.57 4.55 -0.20
N TYR A 90 -18.22 3.74 0.63
CA TYR A 90 -18.32 2.29 0.46
C TYR A 90 -19.76 1.84 0.22
N ASN A 91 -20.67 2.77 -0.07
CA ASN A 91 -22.07 2.48 -0.26
C ASN A 91 -22.34 2.16 -1.73
N SER A 92 -22.78 0.92 -2.00
CA SER A 92 -23.10 0.45 -3.35
C SER A 92 -24.33 1.12 -3.96
N GLU A 93 -25.19 1.71 -3.13
CA GLU A 93 -26.38 2.45 -3.57
C GLU A 93 -26.05 3.86 -4.09
N VAL A 94 -24.82 4.35 -3.88
CA VAL A 94 -24.37 5.63 -4.40
C VAL A 94 -23.82 5.43 -5.82
N PRO A 95 -24.42 6.05 -6.86
CA PRO A 95 -23.90 5.95 -8.22
C PRO A 95 -22.49 6.50 -8.34
N VAL A 96 -21.68 5.92 -9.21
CA VAL A 96 -20.29 6.35 -9.45
C VAL A 96 -20.21 7.84 -9.84
N ALA A 97 -21.13 8.32 -10.68
CA ALA A 97 -21.21 9.74 -11.06
C ALA A 97 -21.44 10.67 -9.85
N ASP A 98 -22.15 10.19 -8.82
CA ASP A 98 -22.42 10.97 -7.62
C ASP A 98 -21.23 10.94 -6.65
N LEU A 99 -20.39 9.91 -6.67
CA LEU A 99 -19.13 9.88 -5.91
C LEU A 99 -18.20 11.03 -6.30
N GLU A 100 -18.14 11.38 -7.59
CA GLU A 100 -17.33 12.51 -8.08
C GLU A 100 -17.79 13.85 -7.49
N VAL A 101 -19.10 14.05 -7.33
CA VAL A 101 -19.67 15.24 -6.67
C VAL A 101 -19.19 15.37 -5.23
N PHE A 102 -19.01 14.23 -4.54
CA PHE A 102 -18.45 14.20 -3.19
C PHE A 102 -16.91 14.32 -3.15
N GLY A 103 -16.25 14.41 -4.31
CA GLY A 103 -14.79 14.41 -4.43
C GLY A 103 -14.17 13.02 -4.21
N ILE A 104 -14.98 11.96 -4.27
CA ILE A 104 -14.57 10.58 -4.03
C ILE A 104 -14.34 9.92 -5.39
N LYS A 105 -13.10 9.47 -5.63
CA LYS A 105 -12.80 8.66 -6.81
C LYS A 105 -13.45 7.29 -6.70
N GLU A 106 -13.90 6.76 -7.84
CA GLU A 106 -14.35 5.38 -7.94
C GLU A 106 -13.24 4.44 -7.44
N ARG A 107 -13.66 3.39 -6.72
CA ARG A 107 -12.74 2.37 -6.28
C ARG A 107 -12.32 1.54 -7.49
N ASP A 108 -11.02 1.40 -7.68
CA ASP A 108 -10.51 0.38 -8.60
C ASP A 108 -10.89 -1.01 -8.08
N THR A 109 -11.84 -1.64 -8.79
CA THR A 109 -12.30 -3.00 -8.53
C THR A 109 -11.52 -4.02 -9.35
N VAL A 110 -10.75 -3.56 -10.34
CA VAL A 110 -9.94 -4.43 -11.19
C VAL A 110 -8.65 -4.71 -10.46
N ARG A 111 -8.49 -5.95 -10.01
CA ARG A 111 -7.22 -6.38 -9.42
C ARG A 111 -6.15 -6.38 -10.52
N THR A 112 -5.16 -5.50 -10.41
CA THR A 112 -4.00 -5.53 -11.32
C THR A 112 -3.35 -6.92 -11.26
N PRO A 113 -3.30 -7.66 -12.39
CA PRO A 113 -2.69 -8.97 -12.41
C PRO A 113 -1.22 -8.86 -12.03
N VAL A 114 -0.82 -9.62 -11.01
CA VAL A 114 0.57 -9.67 -10.58
C VAL A 114 1.29 -10.68 -11.46
N GLY A 115 2.21 -10.21 -12.30
CA GLY A 115 3.06 -11.06 -13.13
C GLY A 115 3.94 -12.00 -12.31
N ILE A 116 4.53 -13.00 -12.98
CA ILE A 116 5.58 -13.83 -12.42
C ILE A 116 6.92 -13.14 -12.74
N PRO A 117 7.91 -13.11 -11.83
CA PRO A 117 9.23 -12.60 -12.14
C PRO A 117 9.87 -13.40 -13.29
N ASP A 118 10.40 -12.72 -14.29
CA ASP A 118 11.03 -13.29 -15.48
C ASP A 118 12.56 -13.31 -15.41
N ILE A 119 13.14 -12.67 -14.40
CA ILE A 119 14.58 -12.53 -14.21
C ILE A 119 15.09 -13.58 -13.23
N ALA A 120 16.15 -14.30 -13.62
CA ALA A 120 16.85 -15.23 -12.75
C ALA A 120 17.76 -14.46 -11.76
N PRO A 121 17.73 -14.79 -10.46
CA PRO A 121 18.60 -14.18 -9.47
C PRO A 121 20.06 -14.65 -9.57
N VAL A 122 20.96 -13.85 -9.03
CA VAL A 122 22.37 -14.21 -8.81
C VAL A 122 22.64 -14.23 -7.32
N ILE A 123 23.32 -15.27 -6.84
CA ILE A 123 23.72 -15.38 -5.45
C ILE A 123 25.06 -14.71 -5.21
N SER A 124 25.19 -14.02 -4.09
CA SER A 124 26.46 -13.51 -3.58
C SER A 124 26.59 -13.86 -2.10
N VAL A 125 27.55 -14.73 -1.79
CA VAL A 125 27.89 -15.11 -0.42
C VAL A 125 28.68 -13.97 0.22
N LYS A 126 28.18 -13.43 1.34
CA LYS A 126 28.80 -12.31 2.05
C LYS A 126 29.73 -12.74 3.16
N SER A 127 29.31 -13.72 3.94
CA SER A 127 30.10 -14.22 5.05
C SER A 127 29.80 -15.70 5.28
N VAL A 128 30.85 -16.42 5.62
CA VAL A 128 30.79 -17.80 6.11
C VAL A 128 31.30 -17.76 7.53
N GLY A 129 30.39 -17.92 8.49
CA GLY A 129 30.70 -18.03 9.92
C GLY A 129 30.51 -19.47 10.40
N ALA A 130 30.87 -19.72 11.67
CA ALA A 130 30.69 -21.03 12.28
C ALA A 130 29.20 -21.43 12.23
N ARG A 131 28.86 -22.39 11.35
CA ARG A 131 27.50 -22.90 11.08
C ARG A 131 26.53 -21.89 10.47
N ARG A 132 26.97 -20.71 10.05
CA ARG A 132 26.10 -19.63 9.55
C ARG A 132 26.60 -19.14 8.20
N LEU A 133 25.69 -19.09 7.23
CA LEU A 133 25.98 -18.55 5.91
C LEU A 133 25.08 -17.34 5.64
N GLU A 134 25.70 -16.21 5.32
CA GLU A 134 24.96 -15.01 4.91
C GLU A 134 25.01 -14.86 3.40
N VAL A 135 23.83 -14.85 2.80
CA VAL A 135 23.64 -14.86 1.36
C VAL A 135 22.83 -13.65 0.94
N GLU A 136 23.30 -12.93 -0.08
CA GLU A 136 22.55 -11.89 -0.77
C GLU A 136 22.10 -12.36 -2.15
N VAL A 137 20.86 -11.99 -2.48
CA VAL A 137 20.28 -12.27 -3.79
C VAL A 137 20.28 -10.98 -4.61
N LEU A 138 21.06 -10.99 -5.68
CA LEU A 138 21.25 -9.88 -6.61
C LEU A 138 20.41 -10.09 -7.87
N ASN A 139 19.99 -8.99 -8.47
CA ASN A 139 19.32 -9.02 -9.76
C ASN A 139 20.38 -9.09 -10.87
N SER A 140 20.30 -10.11 -11.71
CA SER A 140 21.26 -10.42 -12.77
C SER A 140 21.43 -9.28 -13.79
N GLU A 141 20.39 -8.51 -14.08
CA GLU A 141 20.48 -7.39 -15.04
C GLU A 141 21.23 -6.18 -14.47
N THR A 142 21.14 -5.97 -13.16
CA THR A 142 21.68 -4.75 -12.52
C THR A 142 22.91 -5.00 -11.67
N GLY A 143 23.19 -6.25 -11.30
CA GLY A 143 24.21 -6.64 -10.33
C GLY A 143 23.95 -6.11 -8.91
N LYS A 144 22.74 -5.57 -8.65
CA LYS A 144 22.38 -4.92 -7.38
C LYS A 144 21.33 -5.73 -6.63
N LYS A 145 21.23 -5.49 -5.33
CA LYS A 145 20.16 -5.96 -4.43
C LYS A 145 18.84 -5.22 -4.69
N LYS A 146 18.40 -5.21 -5.95
CA LYS A 146 17.16 -4.56 -6.40
C LYS A 146 16.25 -5.63 -7.00
N LYS A 147 15.08 -5.82 -6.39
CA LYS A 147 14.08 -6.78 -6.89
C LYS A 147 13.64 -6.45 -8.32
N PRO A 148 13.52 -7.44 -9.21
CA PRO A 148 12.98 -7.24 -10.54
C PRO A 148 11.48 -6.94 -10.50
N LYS A 149 10.91 -6.60 -11.66
CA LYS A 149 9.48 -6.32 -11.78
C LYS A 149 8.67 -7.53 -11.28
N TYR A 150 7.57 -7.27 -10.57
CA TYR A 150 6.68 -8.27 -9.97
C TYR A 150 7.27 -9.13 -8.83
N ALA A 151 8.58 -9.06 -8.55
CA ALA A 151 9.16 -9.77 -7.41
C ALA A 151 8.87 -9.05 -6.09
N THR A 152 8.32 -9.80 -5.14
CA THR A 152 8.09 -9.34 -3.76
C THR A 152 9.27 -9.69 -2.84
N GLY A 153 9.90 -10.83 -3.09
CA GLY A 153 11.09 -11.29 -2.38
C GLY A 153 11.77 -12.45 -3.11
N SER A 154 12.72 -13.09 -2.45
CA SER A 154 13.43 -14.27 -2.93
C SER A 154 13.26 -15.45 -1.98
N TYR A 155 13.18 -16.64 -2.54
CA TYR A 155 13.37 -17.90 -1.83
C TYR A 155 14.80 -18.39 -2.05
N ILE A 156 15.36 -19.02 -1.01
CA ILE A 156 16.59 -19.78 -1.13
C ILE A 156 16.30 -21.28 -1.02
N TYR A 157 16.96 -22.02 -1.89
CA TYR A 157 16.93 -23.47 -1.99
C TYR A 157 18.33 -24.01 -1.69
N VAL A 158 18.41 -25.00 -0.80
CA VAL A 158 19.70 -25.56 -0.37
C VAL A 158 19.67 -27.08 -0.44
N ALA A 159 20.74 -27.64 -1.00
CA ALA A 159 21.07 -29.05 -0.93
C ALA A 159 22.45 -29.21 -0.29
N VAL A 160 22.56 -30.05 0.73
CA VAL A 160 23.83 -30.31 1.43
C VAL A 160 24.38 -31.65 0.95
N THR A 161 25.58 -31.65 0.38
CA THR A 161 26.26 -32.79 -0.21
C THR A 161 27.67 -32.95 0.37
N GLU A 162 28.33 -34.07 0.07
CA GLU A 162 29.77 -34.18 0.34
C GLU A 162 30.57 -33.24 -0.57
N VAL A 163 31.75 -32.82 -0.13
CA VAL A 163 32.59 -31.88 -0.89
C VAL A 163 32.93 -32.44 -2.27
N GLY A 164 32.68 -31.65 -3.31
CA GLY A 164 32.88 -32.04 -4.71
C GLY A 164 31.72 -32.84 -5.32
N GLN A 165 30.61 -33.02 -4.61
CA GLN A 165 29.39 -33.60 -5.17
C GLN A 165 28.36 -32.50 -5.47
N THR A 166 27.87 -32.48 -6.71
CA THR A 166 26.75 -31.63 -7.12
C THR A 166 25.45 -32.44 -7.07
N PRO A 167 24.36 -31.88 -6.52
CA PRO A 167 23.03 -32.50 -6.55
C PRO A 167 22.62 -32.85 -7.98
N GLN A 168 22.08 -34.05 -8.20
CA GLN A 168 21.73 -34.54 -9.54
C GLN A 168 20.31 -34.15 -9.93
N HIS A 169 19.44 -33.90 -8.95
CA HIS A 169 18.03 -33.58 -9.16
C HIS A 169 17.59 -32.36 -8.34
N GLU A 170 16.68 -31.54 -8.92
CA GLU A 170 16.07 -30.39 -8.23
C GLU A 170 15.37 -30.79 -6.92
N SER A 171 14.85 -32.02 -6.85
CA SER A 171 14.19 -32.57 -5.65
C SER A 171 15.11 -32.71 -4.43
N GLU A 172 16.43 -32.68 -4.63
CA GLU A 172 17.41 -32.71 -3.54
C GLU A 172 17.49 -31.37 -2.81
N TYR A 173 17.06 -30.28 -3.46
CA TYR A 173 17.03 -28.96 -2.87
C TYR A 173 15.79 -28.76 -2.01
N ARG A 174 16.02 -28.27 -0.78
CA ARG A 174 14.96 -27.89 0.14
C ARG A 174 14.80 -26.38 0.15
N LYS A 175 13.56 -25.94 0.03
CA LYS A 175 13.16 -24.55 0.23
C LYS A 175 13.38 -24.17 1.70
N GLN A 176 14.41 -23.36 1.97
CA GLN A 176 14.86 -23.11 3.34
C GLN A 176 14.31 -21.81 3.92
N ASP A 177 14.34 -20.72 3.14
CA ASP A 177 14.02 -19.39 3.66
C ASP A 177 13.40 -18.46 2.61
N PHE A 178 12.67 -17.44 3.09
CA PHE A 178 12.09 -16.37 2.29
C PHE A 178 12.50 -15.01 2.83
N SER A 179 12.96 -14.13 1.94
CA SER A 179 13.33 -12.78 2.31
C SER A 179 12.78 -11.75 1.35
N SER A 180 12.06 -10.77 1.90
CA SER A 180 11.56 -9.61 1.15
C SER A 180 12.64 -8.58 0.84
N ASN A 181 13.77 -8.61 1.56
CA ASN A 181 14.90 -7.71 1.37
C ASN A 181 16.06 -8.36 0.58
N CYS A 182 15.89 -9.59 0.10
CA CYS A 182 16.91 -10.33 -0.66
C CYS A 182 18.21 -10.56 0.11
N HIS A 183 18.12 -10.67 1.44
CA HIS A 183 19.20 -11.09 2.32
C HIS A 183 18.71 -12.24 3.19
N HIS A 184 19.52 -13.27 3.25
CA HIS A 184 19.20 -14.53 3.90
C HIS A 184 20.33 -14.93 4.83
N VAL A 185 19.95 -15.49 5.97
CA VAL A 185 20.86 -16.05 6.95
C VAL A 185 20.48 -17.51 7.11
N LEU A 186 21.36 -18.39 6.67
CA LEU A 186 21.17 -19.83 6.75
C LEU A 186 21.97 -20.37 7.93
N GLU A 187 21.31 -21.13 8.78
CA GLU A 187 21.96 -21.80 9.91
C GLU A 187 21.95 -23.32 9.69
N PHE A 188 23.11 -23.94 9.93
CA PHE A 188 23.32 -25.36 9.72
C PHE A 188 23.53 -26.11 11.07
N PRO A 189 23.03 -27.36 11.19
CA PRO A 189 23.34 -28.22 12.32
C PRO A 189 24.81 -28.67 12.30
N LEU A 190 25.32 -29.09 13.46
CA LEU A 190 26.71 -29.54 13.62
C LEU A 190 27.07 -30.72 12.71
N GLU A 191 26.11 -31.59 12.39
CA GLU A 191 26.29 -32.76 11.53
C GLU A 191 26.55 -32.42 10.05
N GLN A 192 26.29 -31.16 9.67
CA GLN A 192 26.50 -30.66 8.31
C GLN A 192 27.77 -29.80 8.20
N LEU A 193 28.58 -29.71 9.26
CA LEU A 193 29.90 -29.08 9.18
C LEU A 193 30.82 -29.87 8.24
N ALA A 194 31.71 -29.14 7.56
CA ALA A 194 32.63 -29.66 6.54
C ALA A 194 31.94 -30.29 5.31
N LYS A 195 30.62 -30.16 5.18
CA LYS A 195 29.87 -30.52 3.97
C LYS A 195 29.72 -29.32 3.04
N GLN A 196 29.37 -29.59 1.79
CA GLN A 196 29.14 -28.59 0.76
C GLN A 196 27.65 -28.22 0.70
N ALA A 197 27.34 -26.95 0.87
CA ALA A 197 26.02 -26.39 0.61
C ALA A 197 25.97 -25.91 -0.85
N ASN A 198 25.08 -26.50 -1.64
CA ASN A 198 24.74 -26.03 -2.98
C ASN A 198 23.47 -25.21 -2.85
N ILE A 199 23.51 -23.97 -3.30
CA ILE A 199 22.49 -22.97 -3.01
C ILE A 199 22.08 -22.32 -4.32
N TYR A 200 20.78 -22.26 -4.59
CA TYR A 200 20.24 -21.38 -5.63
C TYR A 200 19.08 -20.56 -5.07
N ALA A 201 18.71 -19.50 -5.79
CA ALA A 201 17.62 -18.61 -5.41
C ALA A 201 16.56 -18.55 -6.50
N ARG A 202 15.34 -18.19 -6.11
CA ARG A 202 14.24 -17.85 -7.04
C ARG A 202 13.53 -16.59 -6.54
N TYR A 203 13.23 -15.65 -7.43
CA TYR A 203 12.33 -14.57 -7.08
C TYR A 203 10.89 -15.07 -7.01
N ALA A 204 10.10 -14.54 -6.08
CA ALA A 204 8.69 -14.88 -5.95
C ALA A 204 7.83 -13.61 -5.92
N ASN A 205 6.65 -13.70 -6.52
CA ASN A 205 5.65 -12.63 -6.44
C ASN A 205 4.80 -12.73 -5.15
N SER A 206 3.88 -11.79 -4.97
CA SER A 206 2.99 -11.73 -3.80
C SER A 206 2.03 -12.91 -3.68
N HIS A 207 1.92 -13.75 -4.70
CA HIS A 207 1.12 -14.98 -4.70
C HIS A 207 1.98 -16.25 -4.52
N GLY A 208 3.27 -16.09 -4.25
CA GLY A 208 4.21 -17.21 -4.10
C GLY A 208 4.55 -17.91 -5.43
N LYS A 209 4.18 -17.34 -6.58
CA LYS A 209 4.61 -17.87 -7.88
C LYS A 209 6.06 -17.48 -8.12
N GLU A 210 6.85 -18.47 -8.48
CA GLU A 210 8.30 -18.37 -8.56
C GLU A 210 8.74 -18.15 -10.01
N GLY A 211 9.74 -17.28 -10.17
CA GLY A 211 10.40 -17.03 -11.44
C GLY A 211 11.39 -18.13 -11.82
N PRO A 212 12.23 -17.89 -12.84
CA PRO A 212 13.27 -18.84 -13.21
C PRO A 212 14.29 -19.03 -12.08
N GLU A 213 14.94 -20.20 -12.11
CA GLU A 213 16.03 -20.54 -11.20
C GLU A 213 17.29 -19.71 -11.48
N GLY A 214 17.92 -19.24 -10.40
CA GLY A 214 19.25 -18.66 -10.46
C GLY A 214 20.32 -19.73 -10.61
N ALA A 215 21.53 -19.31 -11.01
CA ALA A 215 22.68 -20.20 -10.99
C ALA A 215 22.95 -20.69 -9.56
N ALA A 216 23.26 -21.97 -9.41
CA ALA A 216 23.67 -22.54 -8.14
C ALA A 216 25.09 -22.07 -7.79
N ASP A 217 25.30 -21.76 -6.52
CA ASP A 217 26.60 -21.45 -5.93
C ASP A 217 26.95 -22.52 -4.88
N GLU A 218 28.23 -22.84 -4.75
CA GLU A 218 28.72 -23.93 -3.92
C GLU A 218 29.60 -23.38 -2.79
N VAL A 219 29.24 -23.67 -1.54
CA VAL A 219 29.97 -23.16 -0.35
C VAL A 219 30.21 -24.27 0.66
N ILE A 220 31.44 -24.36 1.16
CA ILE A 220 31.77 -25.28 2.26
C ILE A 220 31.29 -24.68 3.58
N ILE A 221 30.55 -25.47 4.36
CA ILE A 221 30.06 -25.08 5.68
C ILE A 221 31.21 -25.18 6.69
N SER A 222 31.67 -24.04 7.20
CA SER A 222 32.72 -23.93 8.23
C SER A 222 32.19 -23.99 9.65
#